data_AF-A0AA36BSH4-F1
#
_entry.id   AF-A0AA36BSH4-F1
#
_cell.length_a   1.000
_cell.length_b   1.000
_cell.length_c   1.000
_cell.angle_alpha   90.00
_cell.angle_beta   90.00
_cell.angle_gamma   90.00
#
_symmetry.space_group_name_H-M   'P 1'
#
loop_
_entity.id
_entity.type
_entity.pdbx_description
1 polymer ?
#
loop_
_entity_poly.entity_id
_entity_poly.type
_entity_poly.pdbx_seq_one_letter_code
_entity_poly.pdbx_strand_id
1 'polypeptide(L)'
;MKYKNRVRSRVANLKDPKNPQLRESVLQGIIDPCRMAGMTAEEMASDAMKLLRSKLTKEAINEHQMAQTTGSVTDLIKCGKCKKTNCTYNQVQTRSADEPMTTFVLCNECGHRWKFC
;
A
#
# COMPACT_ATOMS: atom_id res chain seq x y z
N MET A 1 7.15 29.68 16.03
CA MET A 1 6.75 29.42 14.62
C MET A 1 5.47 28.58 14.45
N LYS A 2 5.22 27.55 15.28
CA LYS A 2 4.06 26.62 15.12
C LYS A 2 2.68 27.31 15.09
N TYR A 3 2.43 28.29 15.95
CA TYR A 3 1.14 29.01 16.01
C TYR A 3 0.82 29.78 14.72
N LYS A 4 1.75 30.62 14.24
CA LYS A 4 1.55 31.40 13.00
C LYS A 4 1.32 30.49 11.79
N ASN A 5 2.00 29.35 11.71
CA ASN A 5 1.77 28.37 10.65
C ASN A 5 0.37 27.75 10.71
N ARG A 6 -0.12 27.45 11.91
CA ARG A 6 -1.50 26.97 12.11
C ARG A 6 -2.51 28.01 11.62
N VAL A 7 -2.36 29.28 11.99
CA VAL A 7 -3.23 30.37 11.53
C VAL A 7 -3.21 30.47 10.00
N ARG A 8 -2.03 30.49 9.38
CA ARG A 8 -1.91 30.53 7.91
C ARG A 8 -2.60 29.35 7.23
N SER A 9 -2.46 28.14 7.77
CA SER A 9 -3.13 26.96 7.21
C SER A 9 -4.66 27.08 7.26
N ARG A 10 -5.21 27.63 8.37
CA ARG A 10 -6.66 27.83 8.52
C ARG A 10 -7.17 28.90 7.57
N VAL A 11 -6.44 30.01 7.45
CA VAL A 11 -6.77 31.08 6.51
C VAL A 11 -6.74 30.56 5.08
N ALA A 12 -5.75 29.75 4.71
CA ALA A 12 -5.66 29.16 3.38
C ALA A 12 -6.85 28.22 3.09
N ASN A 13 -7.17 27.30 4.01
CA ASN A 13 -8.30 26.38 3.86
C ASN A 13 -9.65 27.09 3.79
N LEU A 14 -9.87 28.12 4.61
CA LEU A 14 -11.12 28.91 4.60
C LEU A 14 -11.27 29.80 3.36
N LYS A 15 -10.16 30.15 2.71
CA LYS A 15 -10.14 30.94 1.47
C LYS A 15 -10.13 30.09 0.21
N ASP A 16 -10.13 28.76 0.32
CA ASP A 16 -10.05 27.88 -0.83
C ASP A 16 -11.33 27.98 -1.69
N PRO A 17 -11.25 28.49 -2.94
CA PRO A 17 -12.41 28.58 -3.81
C PRO A 17 -12.94 27.21 -4.25
N LYS A 18 -12.12 26.14 -4.16
CA LYS A 18 -12.51 24.78 -4.54
C LYS A 18 -13.28 24.05 -3.43
N ASN A 19 -13.30 24.59 -2.21
CA ASN A 19 -14.00 23.99 -1.07
C ASN A 19 -14.83 25.05 -0.29
N PRO A 20 -15.85 25.67 -0.92
CA PRO A 20 -16.67 26.69 -0.26
C PRO A 20 -17.48 26.13 0.92
N GLN A 21 -17.84 24.84 0.87
CA GLN A 21 -18.63 24.13 1.88
C GLN A 21 -17.99 24.16 3.28
N LEU A 22 -16.66 24.09 3.36
CA LEU A 22 -15.95 24.19 4.64
C LEU A 22 -16.19 25.54 5.33
N ARG A 23 -16.13 26.63 4.56
CA ARG A 23 -16.38 27.98 5.09
C ARG A 23 -17.84 28.14 5.49
N GLU A 24 -18.76 27.67 4.68
CA GLU A 24 -20.20 27.69 4.98
C GLU A 24 -20.52 26.93 6.26
N SER A 25 -19.98 25.72 6.43
CA SER A 25 -20.18 24.90 7.62
C SER A 25 -19.66 25.54 8.91
N VAL A 26 -18.55 26.29 8.83
CA VAL A 26 -18.03 27.05 9.98
C VAL A 26 -18.91 28.27 10.28
N LEU A 27 -19.37 29.00 9.26
CA LEU A 27 -20.25 30.17 9.44
C LEU A 27 -21.64 29.79 9.95
N GLN A 28 -22.16 28.64 9.54
CA GLN A 28 -23.44 28.09 9.99
C GLN A 28 -23.36 27.46 11.39
N GLY A 29 -22.16 27.33 11.97
CA GLY A 29 -21.96 26.73 13.29
C GLY A 29 -22.04 25.20 13.31
N ILE A 30 -22.02 24.54 12.15
CA ILE A 30 -21.93 23.07 12.06
C ILE A 30 -20.57 22.58 12.57
N ILE A 31 -19.53 23.39 12.36
CA ILE A 31 -18.18 23.13 12.87
C ILE A 31 -17.84 24.19 13.92
N ASP A 32 -17.68 23.76 15.17
CA ASP A 32 -17.25 24.63 16.26
C ASP A 32 -15.87 25.25 16.01
N PRO A 33 -15.63 26.52 16.39
CA PRO A 33 -14.32 27.15 16.26
C PRO A 33 -13.21 26.39 16.98
N CYS A 34 -13.49 25.83 18.17
CA CYS A 34 -12.55 24.98 18.90
C CYS A 34 -12.19 23.72 18.12
N ARG A 35 -13.19 23.06 17.51
CA ARG A 35 -12.96 21.89 16.65
C ARG A 35 -12.14 22.27 15.43
N MET A 36 -12.49 23.36 14.75
CA MET A 36 -11.76 23.86 13.57
C MET A 36 -10.28 24.16 13.90
N ALA A 37 -9.99 24.70 15.08
CA ALA A 37 -8.61 24.92 15.53
C ALA A 37 -7.83 23.61 15.66
N GLY A 38 -8.46 22.54 16.16
CA GLY A 38 -7.87 21.21 16.35
C GLY A 38 -7.75 20.35 15.09
N MET A 39 -8.65 20.52 14.12
CA MET A 39 -8.78 19.64 12.94
C MET A 39 -7.48 19.43 12.16
N THR A 40 -7.31 18.25 11.58
CA THR A 40 -6.14 17.96 10.74
C THR A 40 -6.29 18.56 9.33
N ALA A 41 -5.19 18.64 8.58
CA ALA A 41 -5.23 19.09 7.19
C ALA A 41 -6.06 18.16 6.29
N GLU A 42 -6.18 16.90 6.66
CA GLU A 42 -6.97 15.90 5.96
C GLU A 42 -8.46 16.09 6.20
N GLU A 43 -8.85 16.38 7.44
CA GLU A 43 -10.23 16.62 7.83
C GLU A 43 -10.81 17.91 7.24
N MET A 44 -9.99 18.93 6.98
CA MET A 44 -10.42 20.17 6.32
C MET A 44 -10.43 20.08 4.79
N ALA A 45 -9.96 18.98 4.19
CA ALA A 45 -9.99 18.82 2.74
C ALA A 45 -11.44 18.72 2.21
N SER A 46 -11.61 18.97 0.91
CA SER A 46 -12.91 18.75 0.26
C SER A 46 -13.30 17.27 0.30
N ASP A 47 -14.60 16.99 0.22
CA ASP A 47 -15.10 15.61 0.30
C ASP A 47 -14.59 14.75 -0.85
N ALA A 48 -14.47 15.32 -2.05
CA ALA A 48 -13.86 14.65 -3.19
C ALA A 48 -12.39 14.26 -2.92
N MET A 49 -11.60 15.17 -2.31
CA MET A 49 -10.20 14.89 -1.99
C MET A 49 -10.07 13.86 -0.86
N LYS A 50 -10.94 13.91 0.15
CA LYS A 50 -11.00 12.90 1.22
C LYS A 50 -11.28 11.52 0.65
N LEU A 51 -12.26 11.42 -0.25
CA LEU A 51 -12.64 10.17 -0.90
C LEU A 51 -11.53 9.64 -1.83
N LEU A 52 -10.85 10.52 -2.55
CA LEU A 52 -9.69 10.14 -3.36
C LEU A 52 -8.56 9.59 -2.48
N ARG A 53 -8.22 10.29 -1.40
CA ARG A 53 -7.17 9.84 -0.46
C ARG A 53 -7.53 8.50 0.17
N SER A 54 -8.77 8.33 0.66
CA SER A 54 -9.20 7.06 1.26
C SER A 54 -9.13 5.90 0.28
N LYS A 55 -9.50 6.14 -0.99
CA LYS A 55 -9.36 5.16 -2.07
C LYS A 55 -7.90 4.79 -2.31
N LEU A 56 -7.02 5.77 -2.50
CA LEU A 56 -5.59 5.53 -2.75
C LEU A 56 -4.92 4.83 -1.57
N THR A 57 -5.21 5.24 -0.33
CA THR A 57 -4.67 4.57 0.86
C THR A 57 -5.13 3.12 0.94
N LYS A 58 -6.40 2.84 0.62
CA LYS A 58 -6.92 1.47 0.59
C LYS A 58 -6.25 0.63 -0.51
N GLU A 59 -6.08 1.19 -1.70
CA GLU A 59 -5.39 0.53 -2.81
C GLU A 59 -3.92 0.23 -2.47
N ALA A 60 -3.21 1.20 -1.88
CA ALA A 60 -1.84 1.00 -1.43
C ALA A 60 -1.74 -0.10 -0.37
N ILE A 61 -2.62 -0.13 0.63
CA ILE A 61 -2.65 -1.19 1.64
C ILE A 61 -2.87 -2.56 0.98
N ASN A 62 -3.83 -2.66 0.06
CA ASN A 62 -4.12 -3.90 -0.64
C ASN A 62 -2.93 -4.37 -1.49
N GLU A 63 -2.26 -3.45 -2.18
CA GLU A 63 -1.06 -3.75 -2.97
C GLU A 63 0.08 -4.27 -2.09
N HIS A 64 0.31 -3.65 -0.94
CA HIS A 64 1.34 -4.09 0.00
C HIS A 64 1.01 -5.43 0.69
N GLN A 65 -0.27 -5.80 0.78
CA GLN A 65 -0.69 -7.10 1.31
C GLN A 65 -0.51 -8.25 0.31
N MET A 66 -0.39 -7.96 -0.99
CA MET A 66 -0.09 -8.97 -1.99
C MET A 66 1.37 -9.39 -1.85
N ALA A 67 1.63 -10.42 -1.05
CA ALA A 67 2.95 -11.05 -0.94
C ALA A 67 3.41 -11.48 -2.34
N GLN A 68 4.33 -10.73 -2.94
CA GLN A 68 5.02 -11.18 -4.15
C GLN A 68 5.82 -12.42 -3.78
N THR A 69 5.43 -13.58 -4.30
CA THR A 69 6.25 -14.78 -4.20
C THR A 69 7.55 -14.52 -4.94
N THR A 70 8.66 -14.47 -4.19
CA THR A 70 9.97 -14.20 -4.76
C THR A 70 10.43 -15.39 -5.61
N GLY A 71 10.37 -15.25 -6.93
CA GLY A 71 10.93 -16.19 -7.89
C GLY A 71 10.16 -16.27 -9.20
N SER A 72 10.73 -16.98 -10.16
CA SER A 72 10.08 -17.17 -11.47
C SER A 72 9.03 -18.26 -11.36
N VAL A 73 7.77 -17.92 -11.65
CA VAL A 73 6.66 -18.90 -11.71
C VAL A 73 6.81 -19.74 -12.99
N THR A 74 6.67 -21.05 -12.87
CA THR A 74 6.74 -21.99 -14.00
C THR A 74 5.75 -23.13 -13.85
N ASP A 75 5.13 -23.51 -14.96
CA ASP A 75 4.30 -24.71 -15.07
C ASP A 75 5.08 -25.95 -15.53
N LEU A 76 6.37 -25.81 -15.79
CA LEU A 76 7.24 -26.89 -16.27
C LEU A 76 7.49 -27.97 -15.20
N ILE A 77 7.26 -27.65 -13.93
CA ILE A 77 7.65 -28.49 -12.80
C ILE A 77 6.39 -28.95 -12.05
N LYS A 78 6.16 -30.27 -12.03
CA LYS A 78 5.04 -30.88 -11.31
C LYS A 78 5.40 -31.19 -9.87
N CYS A 79 4.59 -30.72 -8.91
CA CYS A 79 4.78 -31.03 -7.50
C CYS A 79 4.50 -32.51 -7.19
N GLY A 80 5.42 -33.18 -6.49
CA GLY A 80 5.25 -34.58 -6.11
C GLY A 80 4.14 -34.84 -5.09
N LYS A 81 3.78 -33.84 -4.26
CA LYS A 81 2.73 -33.99 -3.24
C LYS A 81 1.32 -33.75 -3.78
N CYS A 82 1.07 -32.56 -4.34
CA CYS A 82 -0.27 -32.17 -4.79
C CYS A 82 -0.52 -32.40 -6.28
N LYS A 83 0.51 -32.83 -7.04
CA LYS A 83 0.44 -33.12 -8.49
C LYS A 83 0.07 -31.92 -9.38
N LYS A 84 0.01 -30.70 -8.83
CA LYS A 84 -0.19 -29.45 -9.57
C LYS A 84 1.15 -28.91 -10.11
N THR A 85 1.10 -28.05 -11.12
CA THR A 85 2.28 -27.48 -11.81
C THR A 85 2.65 -26.07 -11.36
N ASN A 86 1.81 -25.40 -10.57
CA ASN A 86 2.07 -24.05 -10.07
C ASN A 86 3.23 -24.04 -9.06
N CYS A 87 4.45 -23.90 -9.58
CA CYS A 87 5.69 -23.88 -8.82
C CYS A 87 6.51 -22.62 -9.14
N THR A 88 7.21 -22.10 -8.14
CA THR A 88 8.24 -21.08 -8.29
C THR A 88 9.61 -21.73 -8.19
N TYR A 89 10.54 -21.36 -9.08
CA TYR A 89 11.92 -21.82 -9.00
C TYR A 89 12.90 -20.65 -8.90
N ASN A 90 14.01 -20.89 -8.21
CA ASN A 90 15.14 -19.96 -8.09
C ASN A 90 16.45 -20.75 -8.19
N GLN A 91 17.38 -20.28 -9.01
CA GLN A 91 18.69 -20.90 -9.18
C GLN A 91 19.72 -20.15 -8.36
N VAL A 92 20.41 -20.87 -7.48
CA VAL A 92 21.43 -20.30 -6.60
C VAL A 92 22.66 -21.19 -6.65
N GLN A 93 23.83 -20.60 -6.89
CA GLN A 93 25.10 -21.30 -6.75
C GLN A 93 25.41 -21.44 -5.25
N THR A 94 25.26 -22.65 -4.72
CA THR A 94 25.45 -22.92 -3.28
C THR A 94 26.81 -23.51 -2.94
N ARG A 95 27.63 -23.82 -3.97
CA ARG A 95 28.92 -24.51 -3.86
C ARG A 95 29.97 -23.86 -4.77
N SER A 96 31.20 -24.40 -4.76
CA SER A 96 32.33 -23.91 -5.55
C SER A 96 32.00 -23.71 -7.03
N ALA A 97 32.78 -22.87 -7.70
CA ALA A 97 32.56 -22.48 -9.10
C ALA A 97 32.51 -23.67 -10.08
N ASP A 98 33.12 -24.80 -9.71
CA ASP A 98 33.19 -26.01 -10.53
C ASP A 98 31.91 -26.87 -10.47
N GLU A 99 30.98 -26.60 -9.54
CA GLU A 99 29.71 -27.31 -9.46
C GLU A 99 28.55 -26.53 -10.12
N PRO A 100 27.61 -27.22 -10.79
CA PRO A 100 26.47 -26.57 -11.42
C PRO A 100 25.55 -25.89 -10.39
N MET A 101 24.81 -24.89 -10.84
CA MET A 101 23.86 -24.16 -9.99
C MET A 101 22.77 -25.07 -9.42
N THR A 102 22.43 -24.89 -8.15
CA THR A 102 21.34 -25.62 -7.50
C THR A 102 20.02 -24.93 -7.79
N THR A 103 19.04 -25.66 -8.31
CA THR A 103 17.69 -25.12 -8.57
C THR A 103 16.79 -25.44 -7.38
N PHE A 104 16.35 -24.41 -6.64
CA PHE A 104 15.36 -24.53 -5.58
C PHE A 104 13.96 -24.35 -6.15
N VAL A 105 13.03 -25.23 -5.77
CA VAL A 105 11.64 -25.18 -6.20
C VAL A 105 10.70 -25.13 -5.00
N LEU A 106 9.71 -24.27 -5.08
CA LEU A 106 8.60 -24.13 -4.14
C LEU A 106 7.29 -24.36 -4.89
N CYS A 107 6.47 -25.30 -4.43
CA CYS A 107 5.10 -25.42 -4.90
C CYS A 107 4.22 -24.36 -4.21
N ASN A 108 3.59 -23.49 -4.99
CA ASN A 108 2.74 -22.41 -4.48
C ASN A 108 1.40 -22.91 -3.95
N GLU A 109 1.01 -24.15 -4.27
CA GLU A 109 -0.27 -24.74 -3.91
C GLU A 109 -0.25 -25.45 -2.55
N CYS A 110 0.85 -26.14 -2.23
CA CYS A 110 0.95 -26.94 -1.00
C CYS A 110 2.19 -26.59 -0.15
N GLY A 111 2.94 -25.56 -0.53
CA GLY A 111 4.13 -25.09 0.20
C GLY A 111 5.32 -26.07 0.19
N HIS A 112 5.28 -27.13 -0.61
CA HIS A 112 6.36 -28.11 -0.65
C HIS A 112 7.60 -27.50 -1.31
N ARG A 113 8.77 -27.66 -0.66
CA ARG A 113 10.06 -27.15 -1.14
C ARG A 113 11.01 -28.30 -1.38
N TRP A 114 11.71 -28.29 -2.51
CA TRP A 114 12.76 -29.27 -2.84
C TRP A 114 13.81 -28.63 -3.75
N LYS A 115 14.90 -29.36 -4.04
CA LYS A 115 15.99 -28.89 -4.88
C LYS A 115 16.35 -29.92 -5.96
N PHE A 116 16.78 -29.43 -7.12
CA PHE A 116 17.48 -30.20 -8.15
C PHE A 116 18.98 -29.90 -8.04
N CYS A 117 19.80 -30.96 -8.05
CA CYS A 117 21.25 -30.89 -8.13
C CYS A 117 21.69 -31.21 -9.55
#